data_AF-A0A0L7LSE9-F1
#
_entry.id   AF-A0A0L7LSE9-F1
#
_cell.length_a   1.000
_cell.length_b   1.000
_cell.length_c   1.000
_cell.angle_alpha   90.00
_cell.angle_beta   90.00
_cell.angle_gamma   90.00
#
_symmetry.space_group_name_H-M   'P 1'
#
loop_
_entity.id
_entity.type
_entity.pdbx_description
1 polymer ?
#
loop_
_entity_poly.entity_id
_entity_poly.type
_entity_poly.pdbx_seq_one_letter_code
_entity_poly.pdbx_strand_id
1 'polypeptide(L)'
;MESAHAVQVVTVDDAHSYHLNETELEKILMREGIKDLPVAVVSVVGAYRGGKSFLLNFFLRYLCSSPSARSDGSWMGEGGKELTGFSWRGGSERNTTGILMWSEPFVVTLPTEEKGTFDSTSTIRDCSTIFALSSLLSSTQIYNLKSNITEEDLQNLQMLEFLIRDWLNPWEYAYGQAGGELYLATKFKTDSNQPLELRELRQHIQASFEKVTCFLMPHPGLGVANPNFKGKPSEISQEFADMLKELATSIFSPDKLCMKRISGQSVKSRELFSYFKTYMTIFNSDEIPTPMVLLQVTTALVYLVL
;
A
#
# COMPACT_ATOMS: atom_id res chain seq x y z
N MET A 1 -5.66 27.40 -7.49
CA MET A 1 -5.11 26.04 -7.37
C MET A 1 -6.22 25.17 -6.86
N GLU A 2 -6.52 24.05 -7.53
CA GLU A 2 -7.41 23.03 -6.99
C GLU A 2 -6.82 22.49 -5.68
N SER A 3 -7.70 22.18 -4.71
CA SER A 3 -7.29 21.50 -3.48
C SER A 3 -6.81 20.08 -3.78
N ALA A 4 -5.83 19.59 -3.03
CA ALA A 4 -5.39 18.20 -3.06
C ALA A 4 -6.58 17.22 -2.97
N HIS A 5 -6.59 16.21 -3.83
CA HIS A 5 -7.69 15.25 -3.94
C HIS A 5 -7.22 13.92 -4.52
N ALA A 6 -8.09 12.90 -4.43
CA ALA A 6 -7.84 11.60 -5.04
C ALA A 6 -8.16 11.64 -6.54
N VAL A 7 -7.20 11.22 -7.36
CA VAL A 7 -7.29 11.23 -8.83
C VAL A 7 -7.25 9.80 -9.33
N GLN A 8 -8.22 9.43 -10.16
CA GLN A 8 -8.24 8.11 -10.78
C GLN A 8 -7.28 8.08 -11.97
N VAL A 9 -6.14 7.40 -11.79
CA VAL A 9 -5.08 7.32 -12.79
C VAL A 9 -5.19 6.08 -13.67
N VAL A 10 -5.81 5.01 -13.18
CA VAL A 10 -6.15 3.82 -13.99
C VAL A 10 -7.62 3.50 -13.81
N THR A 11 -8.33 3.30 -14.92
CA THR A 11 -9.71 2.80 -14.94
C THR A 11 -9.77 1.41 -15.55
N VAL A 12 -10.83 0.68 -15.26
CA VAL A 12 -11.14 -0.61 -15.87
C VAL A 12 -12.52 -0.47 -16.50
N ASP A 13 -12.63 -0.82 -17.79
CA ASP A 13 -13.91 -0.82 -18.48
C ASP A 13 -14.67 -2.14 -18.31
N ASP A 14 -15.90 -2.17 -18.83
CA ASP A 14 -16.77 -3.36 -18.77
C ASP A 14 -16.24 -4.53 -19.61
N ALA A 15 -15.30 -4.28 -20.53
CA ALA A 15 -14.61 -5.29 -21.31
C ALA A 15 -13.32 -5.78 -20.63
N HIS A 16 -13.11 -5.44 -19.35
CA HIS A 16 -11.91 -5.77 -18.57
C HIS A 16 -10.60 -5.22 -19.16
N SER A 17 -10.68 -4.19 -20.00
CA SER A 17 -9.52 -3.46 -20.49
C SER A 17 -9.16 -2.33 -19.53
N TYR A 18 -7.87 -2.08 -19.39
CA TYR A 18 -7.32 -1.11 -18.46
C TYR A 18 -6.95 0.17 -19.21
N HIS A 19 -7.39 1.32 -18.72
CA HIS A 19 -7.10 2.61 -19.36
C HIS A 19 -6.31 3.51 -18.43
N LEU A 20 -5.19 4.05 -18.93
CA LEU A 20 -4.37 5.01 -18.22
C LEU A 20 -4.88 6.42 -18.49
N ASN A 21 -5.16 7.17 -17.44
CA ASN A 21 -5.42 8.60 -17.55
C ASN A 21 -4.08 9.35 -17.59
N GLU A 22 -3.44 9.34 -18.78
CA GLU A 22 -2.12 9.94 -18.98
C GLU A 22 -2.09 11.42 -18.60
N THR A 23 -3.13 12.18 -18.97
CA THR A 23 -3.24 13.61 -18.69
C THR A 23 -3.18 13.90 -17.20
N GLU A 24 -3.95 13.17 -16.40
CA GLU A 24 -3.97 13.37 -14.94
C GLU A 24 -2.69 12.86 -14.29
N LEU A 25 -2.14 11.74 -14.76
CA LEU A 25 -0.88 11.22 -14.24
C LEU A 25 0.29 12.17 -14.54
N GLU A 26 0.32 12.77 -15.72
CA GLU A 26 1.32 13.77 -16.13
C GLU A 26 1.26 15.00 -15.22
N LYS A 27 0.04 15.51 -14.93
CA LYS A 27 -0.16 16.65 -14.00
C LYS A 27 0.37 16.39 -12.58
N ILE A 28 0.53 15.13 -12.18
CA ILE A 28 1.06 14.73 -10.87
C ILE A 28 2.58 14.51 -10.98
N LEU A 29 3.03 13.66 -11.89
CA LEU A 29 4.41 13.16 -11.92
C LEU A 29 5.41 14.06 -12.67
N MET A 30 4.93 14.90 -13.59
CA MET A 30 5.78 15.75 -14.44
C MET A 30 5.85 17.21 -13.97
N ARG A 31 5.33 17.52 -12.77
CA ARG A 31 5.38 18.90 -12.22
C ARG A 31 6.82 19.39 -12.06
N GLU A 32 7.02 20.66 -12.42
CA GLU A 32 8.30 21.34 -12.18
C GLU A 32 8.64 21.36 -10.68
N GLY A 33 9.91 21.13 -10.36
CA GLY A 33 10.41 21.02 -8.98
C GLY A 33 10.32 19.61 -8.37
N ILE A 34 9.56 18.68 -8.96
CA ILE A 34 9.46 17.30 -8.46
C ILE A 34 9.78 16.20 -9.48
N LYS A 35 9.62 16.46 -10.79
CA LYS A 35 9.82 15.47 -11.85
C LYS A 35 11.20 14.79 -11.84
N ASP A 36 12.20 15.46 -11.27
CA ASP A 36 13.60 15.01 -11.22
C ASP A 36 14.00 14.38 -9.89
N LEU A 37 13.11 14.40 -8.91
CA LEU A 37 13.33 13.79 -7.60
C LEU A 37 13.12 12.28 -7.67
N PRO A 38 13.93 11.51 -6.92
CA PRO A 38 13.66 10.08 -6.73
C PRO A 38 12.33 9.91 -6.00
N VAL A 39 11.65 8.78 -6.21
CA VAL A 39 10.32 8.55 -5.65
C VAL A 39 10.28 7.35 -4.71
N ALA A 40 9.53 7.46 -3.62
CA ALA A 40 8.96 6.36 -2.87
C ALA A 40 7.47 6.27 -3.19
N VAL A 41 6.97 5.06 -3.41
CA VAL A 41 5.58 4.83 -3.81
C VAL A 41 4.96 3.86 -2.82
N VAL A 42 4.03 4.35 -2.00
CA VAL A 42 3.32 3.52 -1.01
C VAL A 42 1.95 3.16 -1.57
N SER A 43 1.67 1.88 -1.73
CA SER A 43 0.39 1.38 -2.22
C SER A 43 -0.33 0.55 -1.16
N VAL A 44 -1.65 0.71 -1.05
CA VAL A 44 -2.51 -0.19 -0.26
C VAL A 44 -3.41 -0.98 -1.20
N VAL A 45 -3.29 -2.30 -1.17
CA VAL A 45 -4.09 -3.27 -1.93
C VAL A 45 -4.76 -4.26 -0.99
N GLY A 46 -5.73 -5.01 -1.50
CA GLY A 46 -6.42 -6.06 -0.74
C GLY A 46 -7.92 -6.06 -0.99
N ALA A 47 -8.63 -6.91 -0.24
CA ALA A 47 -10.03 -7.20 -0.47
C ALA A 47 -10.94 -5.96 -0.46
N TYR A 48 -12.00 -6.05 -1.24
CA TYR A 48 -13.07 -5.07 -1.27
C TYR A 48 -13.70 -4.89 0.14
N ARG A 49 -14.02 -3.65 0.53
CA ARG A 49 -14.52 -3.29 1.89
C ARG A 49 -13.60 -3.69 3.05
N GLY A 50 -12.30 -3.81 2.78
CA GLY A 50 -11.27 -4.01 3.80
C GLY A 50 -10.88 -2.76 4.61
N GLY A 51 -11.53 -1.60 4.38
CA GLY A 51 -11.20 -0.36 5.09
C GLY A 51 -9.93 0.35 4.59
N LYS A 52 -9.54 0.14 3.32
CA LYS A 52 -8.35 0.73 2.70
C LYS A 52 -8.37 2.26 2.70
N SER A 53 -9.40 2.88 2.10
CA SER A 53 -9.54 4.35 2.04
C SER A 53 -9.58 4.99 3.43
N PHE A 54 -10.18 4.30 4.41
CA PHE A 54 -10.20 4.75 5.80
C PHE A 54 -8.79 4.81 6.40
N LEU A 55 -8.00 3.74 6.24
CA LEU A 55 -6.60 3.71 6.69
C LEU A 55 -5.75 4.79 6.01
N LEU A 56 -5.88 4.89 4.69
CA LEU A 56 -5.18 5.86 3.86
C LEU A 56 -5.45 7.30 4.30
N ASN A 57 -6.70 7.65 4.60
CA ASN A 57 -6.96 9.02 5.04
C ASN A 57 -6.27 9.37 6.38
N PHE A 58 -5.97 8.41 7.24
CA PHE A 58 -5.10 8.65 8.39
C PHE A 58 -3.64 8.83 7.96
N PHE A 59 -3.14 8.06 6.99
CA PHE A 59 -1.82 8.30 6.42
C PHE A 59 -1.70 9.68 5.76
N LEU A 60 -2.73 10.16 5.06
CA LEU A 60 -2.80 11.56 4.59
C LEU A 60 -2.69 12.53 5.75
N ARG A 61 -3.43 12.30 6.83
CA ARG A 61 -3.38 13.16 8.00
C ARG A 61 -1.97 13.18 8.62
N TYR A 62 -1.31 12.04 8.73
CA TYR A 62 0.09 11.94 9.16
C TYR A 62 1.04 12.73 8.25
N LEU A 63 0.96 12.48 6.94
CA LEU A 63 1.81 13.12 5.92
C LEU A 63 1.56 14.64 5.78
N CYS A 64 0.35 15.11 6.06
CA CYS A 64 0.05 16.56 6.10
C CYS A 64 0.40 17.21 7.44
N SER A 65 0.74 16.45 8.48
CA SER A 65 1.05 16.98 9.80
C SER A 65 2.51 17.43 9.91
N SER A 66 2.77 18.38 10.83
CA SER A 66 4.13 18.84 11.10
C SER A 66 5.00 17.73 11.70
N PRO A 67 6.34 17.81 11.56
CA PRO A 67 7.24 16.83 12.18
C PRO A 67 7.05 16.68 13.69
N SER A 68 6.74 17.77 14.40
CA SER A 68 6.43 17.73 15.84
C SER A 68 5.18 16.90 16.12
N ALA A 69 4.10 17.14 15.37
CA ALA A 69 2.83 16.43 15.54
C ALA A 69 2.93 14.95 15.18
N ARG A 70 3.79 14.59 14.21
CA ARG A 70 4.12 13.20 13.89
C ARG A 70 4.84 12.52 15.06
N SER A 71 5.79 13.22 15.67
CA SER A 71 6.65 12.69 16.74
C SER A 71 5.91 12.48 18.06
N ASP A 72 5.02 13.40 18.43
CA ASP A 72 4.25 13.31 19.69
C ASP A 72 2.89 12.59 19.53
N GLY A 73 2.55 12.17 18.30
CA GLY A 73 1.31 11.45 17.99
C GLY A 73 0.05 12.33 17.91
N SER A 74 0.17 13.66 18.07
CA SER A 74 -0.97 14.60 17.97
C SER A 74 -1.50 14.75 16.55
N TRP A 75 -0.76 14.29 15.53
CA TRP A 75 -1.19 14.24 14.13
C TRP A 75 -2.53 13.51 13.92
N MET A 76 -2.87 12.55 14.80
CA MET A 76 -4.17 11.87 14.78
C MET A 76 -5.34 12.86 14.84
N GLY A 77 -5.10 14.04 15.40
CA GLY A 77 -6.03 15.16 15.48
C GLY A 77 -6.71 15.23 16.84
N GLU A 78 -7.10 16.45 17.21
CA GLU A 78 -8.03 16.67 18.32
C GLU A 78 -9.44 16.20 17.90
N GLY A 79 -10.22 15.66 18.84
CA GLY A 79 -11.45 14.86 18.58
C GLY A 79 -12.56 15.49 17.72
N GLY A 80 -12.41 16.73 17.25
CA GLY A 80 -13.39 17.43 16.42
C GLY A 80 -13.22 17.28 14.90
N LYS A 81 -12.02 16.98 14.37
CA LYS A 81 -11.79 17.03 12.90
C LYS A 81 -12.12 15.72 12.17
N GLU A 82 -13.04 15.81 11.23
CA GLU A 82 -13.45 14.70 10.35
C GLU A 82 -12.32 14.24 9.43
N LEU A 83 -12.39 12.97 9.02
CA LEU A 83 -11.39 12.33 8.18
C LEU A 83 -11.70 12.55 6.70
N THR A 84 -10.87 13.36 6.04
CA THR A 84 -10.99 13.76 4.63
C THR A 84 -9.88 13.13 3.77
N GLY A 85 -10.10 13.01 2.46
CA GLY A 85 -9.13 12.46 1.53
C GLY A 85 -9.78 11.62 0.44
N PHE A 86 -9.31 10.38 0.27
CA PHE A 86 -9.96 9.38 -0.58
C PHE A 86 -11.41 9.14 -0.14
N SER A 87 -12.33 9.06 -1.10
CA SER A 87 -13.73 8.76 -0.82
C SER A 87 -13.87 7.43 -0.07
N TRP A 88 -14.60 7.46 1.05
CA TRP A 88 -14.86 6.29 1.88
C TRP A 88 -16.26 6.41 2.48
N ARG A 89 -16.99 5.29 2.55
CA ARG A 89 -18.34 5.22 3.11
C ARG A 89 -18.64 3.83 3.66
N GLY A 90 -19.53 3.73 4.65
CA GLY A 90 -20.18 2.49 5.08
C GLY A 90 -21.05 1.85 3.97
N GLY A 91 -21.65 0.68 4.22
CA GLY A 91 -22.50 -0.03 3.25
C GLY A 91 -21.86 -1.24 2.53
N SER A 92 -22.57 -1.83 1.57
CA SER A 92 -22.14 -3.01 0.79
C SER A 92 -21.70 -2.69 -0.65
N GLU A 93 -22.03 -1.49 -1.15
CA GLU A 93 -21.76 -1.07 -2.53
C GLU A 93 -20.36 -0.49 -2.77
N ARG A 94 -19.88 -0.75 -3.99
CA ARG A 94 -18.50 -0.42 -4.40
C ARG A 94 -18.30 1.09 -4.38
N ASN A 95 -17.10 1.51 -3.98
CA ASN A 95 -16.74 2.93 -3.90
C ASN A 95 -15.50 3.30 -4.72
N THR A 96 -14.65 2.32 -5.08
CA THR A 96 -13.40 2.53 -5.81
C THR A 96 -13.19 1.40 -6.83
N THR A 97 -12.70 1.74 -8.02
CA THR A 97 -12.27 0.82 -9.08
C THR A 97 -10.96 1.32 -9.70
N GLY A 98 -10.11 0.43 -10.18
CA GLY A 98 -8.84 0.79 -10.82
C GLY A 98 -7.78 1.29 -9.82
N ILE A 99 -6.96 2.27 -10.22
CA ILE A 99 -5.91 2.84 -9.35
C ILE A 99 -6.22 4.31 -9.10
N LEU A 100 -6.30 4.71 -7.83
CA LEU A 100 -6.34 6.13 -7.47
C LEU A 100 -5.00 6.56 -6.85
N MET A 101 -4.57 7.76 -7.22
CA MET A 101 -3.35 8.41 -6.73
C MET A 101 -3.73 9.74 -6.07
N TRP A 102 -3.02 10.12 -5.02
CA TRP A 102 -3.19 11.45 -4.43
C TRP A 102 -2.57 12.53 -5.34
N SER A 103 -3.26 13.64 -5.59
CA SER A 103 -2.84 14.65 -6.58
C SER A 103 -1.64 15.50 -6.18
N GLU A 104 -1.26 15.48 -4.89
CA GLU A 104 -0.14 16.25 -4.37
C GLU A 104 0.93 15.34 -3.76
N PRO A 105 2.06 15.14 -4.45
CA PRO A 105 3.20 14.42 -3.89
C PRO A 105 3.76 15.07 -2.63
N PHE A 106 4.21 14.26 -1.68
CA PHE A 106 4.80 14.73 -0.43
C PHE A 106 6.32 14.78 -0.54
N VAL A 107 6.92 15.97 -0.52
CA VAL A 107 8.39 16.10 -0.54
C VAL A 107 8.95 16.01 0.88
N VAL A 108 9.87 15.07 1.10
CA VAL A 108 10.49 14.79 2.41
C VAL A 108 12.00 14.81 2.26
N THR A 109 12.69 15.47 3.20
CA THR A 109 14.15 15.39 3.26
C THR A 109 14.56 14.12 4.01
N LEU A 110 15.21 13.21 3.30
CA LEU A 110 15.77 12.00 3.91
C LEU A 110 17.07 12.34 4.67
N PRO A 111 17.34 11.68 5.81
CA PRO A 111 18.67 11.69 6.38
C PRO A 111 19.64 11.13 5.33
N THR A 112 20.75 11.84 5.13
CA THR A 112 21.73 11.54 4.08
C THR A 112 22.48 10.26 4.44
N GLU A 113 21.93 9.09 4.12
CA GLU A 113 22.66 7.83 3.90
C GLU A 113 21.71 6.67 3.57
N GLU A 114 21.72 6.20 2.31
CA GLU A 114 21.91 4.77 2.02
C GLU A 114 22.21 4.56 0.52
N LYS A 115 23.48 4.34 0.20
CA LYS A 115 23.93 3.74 -1.07
C LYS A 115 23.74 2.23 -0.96
N GLY A 116 22.56 1.74 -1.35
CA GLY A 116 22.35 0.31 -1.58
C GLY A 116 22.65 -0.07 -3.02
N THR A 117 23.87 -0.54 -3.31
CA THR A 117 24.27 -1.12 -4.60
C THR A 117 23.90 -2.60 -4.63
N PHE A 118 22.86 -3.05 -5.36
CA PHE A 118 22.76 -4.45 -5.81
C PHE A 118 21.86 -4.60 -7.04
N ASP A 119 22.34 -5.38 -8.01
CA ASP A 119 21.66 -5.81 -9.23
C ASP A 119 20.80 -7.05 -8.96
N SER A 120 19.59 -7.09 -9.49
CA SER A 120 18.86 -8.35 -9.69
C SER A 120 17.94 -8.25 -10.91
N THR A 121 18.21 -9.10 -11.90
CA THR A 121 17.33 -9.38 -13.03
C THR A 121 16.35 -10.48 -12.65
N SER A 122 15.05 -10.18 -12.62
CA SER A 122 14.01 -11.19 -12.37
C SER A 122 12.82 -11.02 -13.30
N THR A 123 12.47 -12.12 -13.97
CA THR A 123 11.35 -12.27 -14.91
C THR A 123 10.02 -12.53 -14.19
N ILE A 124 8.92 -12.02 -14.73
CA ILE A 124 7.55 -11.97 -14.14
C ILE A 124 6.69 -13.18 -14.56
N ARG A 125 5.87 -13.74 -13.64
CA ARG A 125 4.63 -14.47 -13.99
C ARG A 125 3.52 -14.35 -12.91
N ASP A 126 2.31 -14.00 -13.40
CA ASP A 126 0.92 -14.03 -12.89
C ASP A 126 0.49 -13.33 -11.58
N CYS A 127 -0.41 -12.34 -11.71
CA CYS A 127 -1.40 -11.84 -10.74
C CYS A 127 -2.49 -11.03 -11.48
N SER A 128 -3.62 -10.71 -10.83
CA SER A 128 -4.61 -9.78 -11.37
C SER A 128 -3.97 -8.43 -11.69
N THR A 129 -4.21 -7.89 -12.90
CA THR A 129 -3.48 -6.74 -13.48
C THR A 129 -3.38 -5.52 -12.55
N ILE A 130 -4.40 -5.21 -11.74
CA ILE A 130 -4.33 -4.09 -10.78
C ILE A 130 -3.32 -4.35 -9.68
N PHE A 131 -3.33 -5.56 -9.13
CA PHE A 131 -2.36 -5.96 -8.12
C PHE A 131 -0.95 -6.01 -8.71
N ALA A 132 -0.78 -6.59 -9.90
CA ALA A 132 0.49 -6.65 -10.59
C ALA A 132 1.04 -5.25 -10.93
N LEU A 133 0.20 -4.35 -11.47
CA LEU A 133 0.57 -2.96 -11.75
C LEU A 133 0.94 -2.19 -10.47
N SER A 134 0.07 -2.20 -9.47
CA SER A 134 0.33 -1.50 -8.21
C SER A 134 1.58 -2.00 -7.50
N SER A 135 1.83 -3.31 -7.55
CA SER A 135 3.07 -3.94 -7.12
C SER A 135 4.25 -3.39 -7.92
N LEU A 136 4.29 -3.56 -9.25
CA LEU A 136 5.43 -3.12 -10.07
C LEU A 136 5.74 -1.63 -9.95
N LEU A 137 4.74 -0.81 -9.61
CA LEU A 137 4.87 0.63 -9.46
C LEU A 137 5.22 1.06 -8.02
N SER A 138 4.86 0.28 -7.00
CA SER A 138 5.10 0.60 -5.59
C SER A 138 6.50 0.22 -5.13
N SER A 139 7.07 0.97 -4.17
CA SER A 139 8.25 0.56 -3.41
C SER A 139 7.85 -0.13 -2.10
N THR A 140 6.76 0.34 -1.50
CA THR A 140 6.12 -0.26 -0.32
C THR A 140 4.71 -0.71 -0.69
N GLN A 141 4.46 -2.02 -0.63
CA GLN A 141 3.13 -2.59 -0.84
C GLN A 141 2.54 -3.01 0.51
N ILE A 142 1.45 -2.36 0.91
CA ILE A 142 0.67 -2.75 2.09
C ILE A 142 -0.45 -3.65 1.61
N TYR A 143 -0.42 -4.91 2.04
CA TYR A 143 -1.46 -5.87 1.75
C TYR A 143 -2.46 -5.92 2.90
N ASN A 144 -3.57 -5.20 2.74
CA ASN A 144 -4.60 -5.03 3.76
C ASN A 144 -5.58 -6.21 3.74
N LEU A 145 -5.39 -7.13 4.67
CA LEU A 145 -6.17 -8.36 4.84
C LEU A 145 -7.13 -8.22 6.01
N LYS A 146 -8.37 -8.69 5.83
CA LYS A 146 -9.27 -8.96 6.96
C LYS A 146 -9.09 -10.42 7.33
N SER A 147 -8.61 -10.72 8.54
CA SER A 147 -8.26 -12.07 9.00
C SER A 147 -6.92 -12.60 8.43
N ASN A 148 -6.75 -13.92 8.33
CA ASN A 148 -5.47 -14.57 8.10
C ASN A 148 -4.86 -14.35 6.70
N ILE A 149 -3.54 -14.51 6.62
CA ILE A 149 -2.77 -14.56 5.37
C ILE A 149 -3.15 -15.83 4.60
N THR A 150 -3.52 -15.67 3.32
CA THR A 150 -3.83 -16.75 2.38
C THR A 150 -2.78 -16.81 1.27
N GLU A 151 -2.69 -17.96 0.61
CA GLU A 151 -1.52 -18.46 -0.13
C GLU A 151 -1.44 -18.06 -1.61
N GLU A 152 -1.71 -16.80 -1.94
CA GLU A 152 -1.55 -16.34 -3.32
C GLU A 152 -1.01 -14.92 -3.29
N ASP A 153 0.22 -14.70 -3.77
CA ASP A 153 0.71 -13.52 -4.49
C ASP A 153 2.28 -13.51 -4.56
N LEU A 154 2.87 -12.90 -5.61
CA LEU A 154 4.06 -11.98 -5.64
C LEU A 154 5.39 -12.35 -6.35
N GLN A 155 5.81 -11.44 -7.26
CA GLN A 155 7.18 -11.22 -7.76
C GLN A 155 7.50 -9.71 -7.96
N ASN A 156 8.77 -9.34 -7.76
CA ASN A 156 9.41 -8.03 -8.05
C ASN A 156 9.04 -6.83 -7.15
N LEU A 157 9.25 -6.93 -5.84
CA LEU A 157 9.01 -5.82 -4.90
C LEU A 157 10.16 -5.60 -3.91
N GLN A 158 10.23 -4.37 -3.39
CA GLN A 158 11.23 -4.04 -2.38
C GLN A 158 10.69 -4.37 -0.98
N MET A 159 9.51 -3.86 -0.62
CA MET A 159 8.90 -4.11 0.69
C MET A 159 7.43 -4.55 0.60
N LEU A 160 7.09 -5.63 1.30
CA LEU A 160 5.72 -6.08 1.56
C LEU A 160 5.39 -6.00 3.04
N GLU A 161 4.31 -5.30 3.36
CA GLU A 161 3.75 -5.25 4.70
C GLU A 161 2.39 -5.98 4.72
N PHE A 162 2.34 -7.16 5.35
CA PHE A 162 1.08 -7.84 5.65
C PHE A 162 0.36 -7.13 6.79
N LEU A 163 -0.67 -6.35 6.46
CA LEU A 163 -1.48 -5.66 7.45
C LEU A 163 -2.73 -6.50 7.77
N ILE A 164 -2.70 -7.20 8.91
CA ILE A 164 -3.80 -8.03 9.38
C ILE A 164 -4.75 -7.20 10.22
N ARG A 165 -5.95 -6.97 9.71
CA ARG A 165 -7.01 -6.20 10.37
C ARG A 165 -7.85 -7.05 11.30
N ASP A 166 -8.36 -6.41 12.34
CA ASP A 166 -9.30 -6.98 13.30
C ASP A 166 -8.73 -8.23 14.00
N TRP A 167 -7.43 -8.19 14.33
CA TRP A 167 -6.74 -9.29 15.02
C TRP A 167 -7.36 -9.56 16.39
N LEU A 168 -7.82 -10.80 16.60
CA LEU A 168 -8.63 -11.17 17.76
C LEU A 168 -7.82 -11.80 18.91
N ASN A 169 -6.58 -12.24 18.65
CA ASN A 169 -5.82 -13.07 19.58
C ASN A 169 -4.52 -12.39 20.08
N PRO A 170 -4.60 -11.20 20.73
CA PRO A 170 -3.41 -10.49 21.22
C PRO A 170 -2.62 -11.26 22.29
N TRP A 171 -3.25 -12.25 22.93
CA TRP A 171 -2.60 -13.14 23.91
C TRP A 171 -1.69 -14.18 23.25
N GLU A 172 -1.89 -14.49 21.97
CA GLU A 172 -1.04 -15.42 21.21
C GLU A 172 0.10 -14.65 20.52
N TYR A 173 -0.26 -13.58 19.83
CA TYR A 173 0.66 -12.64 19.21
C TYR A 173 0.15 -11.23 19.48
N ALA A 174 0.98 -10.42 20.15
CA ALA A 174 0.62 -9.04 20.51
C ALA A 174 0.30 -8.17 19.29
N TYR A 175 -0.45 -7.09 19.49
CA TYR A 175 -0.63 -6.09 18.43
C TYR A 175 0.69 -5.42 18.05
N GLY A 176 0.72 -4.83 16.85
CA GLY A 176 1.88 -4.09 16.36
C GLY A 176 2.81 -4.92 15.49
N GLN A 177 3.96 -4.34 15.16
CA GLN A 177 4.94 -4.96 14.27
C GLN A 177 5.60 -6.19 14.94
N ALA A 178 5.96 -6.08 16.22
CA ALA A 178 6.68 -7.14 16.92
C ALA A 178 5.89 -8.47 16.98
N GLY A 179 4.59 -8.41 17.28
CA GLY A 179 3.75 -9.61 17.27
C GLY A 179 3.47 -10.12 15.85
N GLY A 180 3.37 -9.22 14.87
CA GLY A 180 3.23 -9.58 13.46
C GLY A 180 4.45 -10.31 12.91
N GLU A 181 5.67 -9.89 13.26
CA GLU A 181 6.91 -10.58 12.87
C GLU A 181 6.95 -12.02 13.41
N LEU A 182 6.55 -12.23 14.67
CA LEU A 182 6.45 -13.57 15.26
C LEU A 182 5.37 -14.44 14.59
N TYR A 183 4.21 -13.84 14.30
CA TYR A 183 3.12 -14.52 13.62
C TYR A 183 3.53 -14.94 12.21
N LEU A 184 4.14 -14.02 11.46
CA LEU A 184 4.61 -14.24 10.09
C LEU A 184 5.68 -15.33 10.04
N ALA A 185 6.68 -15.28 10.93
CA ALA A 185 7.71 -16.32 11.03
C ALA A 185 7.11 -17.71 11.23
N THR A 186 6.03 -17.82 12.01
CA THR A 186 5.31 -19.08 12.23
C THR A 186 4.56 -19.53 10.98
N LYS A 187 3.90 -18.61 10.26
CA LYS A 187 3.18 -18.93 9.01
C LYS A 187 4.10 -19.30 7.85
N PHE A 188 5.28 -18.71 7.81
CA PHE A 188 6.26 -18.93 6.75
C PHE A 188 7.20 -20.12 7.04
N LYS A 189 7.08 -20.76 8.20
CA LYS A 189 7.84 -21.97 8.51
C LYS A 189 7.50 -23.08 7.50
N THR A 190 8.52 -23.52 6.78
CA THR A 190 8.43 -24.65 5.84
C THR A 190 8.88 -25.93 6.54
N ASP A 191 8.14 -27.01 6.32
CA ASP A 191 8.46 -28.36 6.83
C ASP A 191 8.26 -29.40 5.74
N SER A 192 9.05 -30.46 5.72
CA SER A 192 9.02 -31.49 4.68
C SER A 192 7.68 -32.23 4.56
N ASN A 193 6.83 -32.17 5.59
CA ASN A 193 5.49 -32.79 5.57
C ASN A 193 4.43 -31.91 4.90
N GLN A 194 4.73 -30.65 4.58
CA GLN A 194 3.80 -29.76 3.89
C GLN A 194 3.80 -30.05 2.37
N PRO A 195 2.66 -29.84 1.69
CA PRO A 195 2.58 -29.94 0.23
C PRO A 195 3.67 -29.10 -0.45
N LEU A 196 4.20 -29.60 -1.57
CA LEU A 196 5.31 -28.97 -2.27
C LEU A 196 4.93 -27.55 -2.71
N GLU A 197 3.71 -27.38 -3.21
CA GLU A 197 3.16 -26.11 -3.68
C GLU A 197 3.20 -25.03 -2.59
N LEU A 198 2.89 -25.40 -1.34
CA LEU A 198 2.89 -24.45 -0.22
C LEU A 198 4.30 -24.05 0.19
N ARG A 199 5.26 -24.99 0.11
CA ARG A 199 6.66 -24.71 0.41
C ARG A 199 7.28 -23.81 -0.64
N GLU A 200 7.06 -24.13 -1.91
CA GLU A 200 7.56 -23.35 -3.04
C GLU A 200 7.00 -21.94 -3.01
N LEU A 201 5.70 -21.78 -2.77
CA LEU A 201 5.08 -20.46 -2.61
C LEU A 201 5.72 -19.65 -1.48
N ARG A 202 5.89 -20.21 -0.28
CA ARG A 202 6.47 -19.47 0.86
C ARG A 202 7.91 -19.06 0.59
N GLN A 203 8.70 -19.96 0.01
CA GLN A 203 10.06 -19.66 -0.42
C GLN A 203 10.07 -18.59 -1.50
N HIS A 204 9.12 -18.64 -2.42
CA HIS A 204 8.98 -17.68 -3.49
C HIS A 204 8.65 -16.29 -2.97
N ILE A 205 7.66 -16.16 -2.07
CA ILE A 205 7.35 -14.89 -1.41
C ILE A 205 8.56 -14.36 -0.63
N GLN A 206 9.35 -15.21 0.03
CA GLN A 206 10.55 -14.72 0.72
C GLN A 206 11.67 -14.29 -0.23
N ALA A 207 11.76 -14.89 -1.42
CA ALA A 207 12.77 -14.57 -2.42
C ALA A 207 12.37 -13.38 -3.32
N SER A 208 11.08 -13.10 -3.47
CA SER A 208 10.53 -12.05 -4.33
C SER A 208 10.66 -10.63 -3.76
N PHE A 209 11.07 -10.50 -2.50
CA PHE A 209 11.12 -9.23 -1.75
C PHE A 209 12.43 -9.04 -1.03
N GLU A 210 12.90 -7.79 -0.98
CA GLU A 210 14.01 -7.43 -0.08
C GLU A 210 13.58 -7.54 1.39
N LYS A 211 12.32 -7.17 1.68
CA LYS A 211 11.76 -7.22 3.03
C LYS A 211 10.29 -7.61 3.03
N VAL A 212 9.94 -8.61 3.85
CA VAL A 212 8.56 -9.01 4.14
C VAL A 212 8.30 -8.82 5.63
N THR A 213 7.32 -8.01 5.98
CA THR A 213 6.92 -7.69 7.34
C THR A 213 5.44 -7.95 7.56
N CYS A 214 5.02 -7.99 8.82
CA CYS A 214 3.63 -8.14 9.18
C CYS A 214 3.31 -7.27 10.39
N PHE A 215 2.12 -6.67 10.36
CA PHE A 215 1.60 -5.80 11.40
C PHE A 215 0.20 -6.26 11.80
N LEU A 216 -0.01 -6.52 13.09
CA LEU A 216 -1.29 -6.96 13.64
C LEU A 216 -2.07 -5.78 14.18
N MET A 217 -3.19 -5.44 13.54
CA MET A 217 -4.06 -4.34 13.95
C MET A 217 -5.28 -4.84 14.74
N PRO A 218 -5.61 -4.23 15.90
CA PRO A 218 -6.86 -4.50 16.61
C PRO A 218 -8.08 -4.07 15.78
N HIS A 219 -9.27 -4.46 16.25
CA HIS A 219 -10.51 -3.90 15.71
C HIS A 219 -10.64 -2.42 16.11
N PRO A 220 -11.06 -1.52 15.21
CA PRO A 220 -11.14 -0.07 15.47
C PRO A 220 -12.22 0.37 16.48
N GLY A 221 -12.88 -0.58 17.17
CA GLY A 221 -14.07 -0.34 18.00
C GLY A 221 -15.38 -0.33 17.19
N LEU A 222 -16.51 -0.43 17.90
CA LEU A 222 -17.85 -0.54 17.28
C LEU A 222 -18.37 0.77 16.68
N GLY A 223 -17.78 1.92 17.07
CA GLY A 223 -18.16 3.24 16.58
C GLY A 223 -18.04 3.38 15.06
N VAL A 224 -17.11 2.65 14.43
CA VAL A 224 -16.90 2.69 12.97
C VAL A 224 -18.04 2.06 12.17
N ALA A 225 -18.87 1.23 12.80
CA ALA A 225 -20.03 0.61 12.17
C ALA A 225 -21.22 1.59 12.05
N ASN A 226 -21.17 2.72 12.76
CA ASN A 226 -22.20 3.75 12.69
C ASN A 226 -22.22 4.39 11.29
N PRO A 227 -23.38 4.45 10.60
CA PRO A 227 -23.49 5.12 9.29
C PRO A 227 -23.08 6.60 9.31
N ASN A 228 -23.19 7.26 10.46
CA ASN A 228 -22.80 8.64 10.67
C ASN A 228 -21.32 8.80 11.09
N PHE A 229 -20.56 7.72 11.17
CA PHE A 229 -19.13 7.78 11.50
C PHE A 229 -18.38 8.62 10.48
N LYS A 230 -17.64 9.62 10.97
CA LYS A 230 -16.86 10.56 10.14
C LYS A 230 -15.35 10.43 10.33
N GLY A 231 -14.90 9.35 10.98
CA GLY A 231 -13.48 9.09 11.20
C GLY A 231 -12.88 9.96 12.29
N LYS A 232 -13.68 10.40 13.26
CA LYS A 232 -13.16 11.17 14.40
C LYS A 232 -12.30 10.26 15.28
N PRO A 233 -11.12 10.69 15.74
CA PRO A 233 -10.27 9.91 16.63
C PRO A 233 -10.96 9.48 17.92
N SER A 234 -11.94 10.26 18.41
CA SER A 234 -12.73 9.93 19.60
C SER A 234 -13.72 8.78 19.39
N GLU A 235 -13.99 8.40 18.13
CA GLU A 235 -14.96 7.35 17.75
C GLU A 235 -14.28 6.01 17.47
N ILE A 236 -12.95 5.94 17.58
CA ILE A 236 -12.14 4.72 17.44
C ILE A 236 -11.57 4.30 18.81
N SER A 237 -11.26 3.02 18.97
CA SER A 237 -10.63 2.52 20.20
C SER A 237 -9.22 3.08 20.38
N GLN A 238 -8.83 3.28 21.65
CA GLN A 238 -7.49 3.79 21.99
C GLN A 238 -6.38 2.84 21.51
N GLU A 239 -6.55 1.53 21.69
CA GLU A 239 -5.62 0.51 21.20
C GLU A 239 -5.42 0.60 19.68
N PHE A 240 -6.50 0.80 18.92
CA PHE A 240 -6.40 0.99 17.48
C PHE A 240 -5.68 2.29 17.11
N ALA A 241 -5.96 3.38 17.83
CA ALA A 241 -5.30 4.65 17.62
C ALA A 241 -3.79 4.55 17.87
N ASP A 242 -3.35 3.84 18.91
CA ASP A 242 -1.94 3.68 19.24
C ASP A 242 -1.22 2.79 18.24
N MET A 243 -1.83 1.69 17.81
CA MET A 243 -1.28 0.84 16.74
C MET A 243 -1.25 1.55 15.39
N LEU A 244 -2.21 2.44 15.11
CA LEU A 244 -2.19 3.25 13.90
C LEU A 244 -1.06 4.29 13.91
N LYS A 245 -0.71 4.85 15.07
CA LYS A 245 0.48 5.71 15.23
C LYS A 245 1.77 4.95 14.95
N GLU A 246 1.91 3.76 15.52
CA GLU A 246 3.06 2.89 15.29
C GLU A 246 3.17 2.54 13.79
N LEU A 247 2.08 2.09 13.17
CA LEU A 247 2.02 1.73 11.75
C LEU A 247 2.38 2.91 10.83
N ALA A 248 1.80 4.09 11.06
CA ALA A 248 2.12 5.27 10.25
C ALA A 248 3.61 5.65 10.37
N THR A 249 4.17 5.54 11.58
CA THR A 249 5.58 5.81 11.85
C THR A 249 6.48 4.76 11.17
N SER A 250 6.14 3.48 11.21
CA SER A 250 6.95 2.41 10.62
C SER A 250 7.00 2.48 9.08
N ILE A 251 5.96 3.03 8.44
CA ILE A 251 5.88 3.17 6.98
C ILE A 251 6.49 4.50 6.49
N PHE A 252 6.21 5.62 7.17
CA PHE A 252 6.44 6.96 6.62
C PHE A 252 7.53 7.77 7.34
N SER A 253 8.22 7.20 8.34
CA SER A 253 9.38 7.89 8.91
C SER A 253 10.48 8.03 7.86
N PRO A 254 11.20 9.17 7.82
CA PRO A 254 12.22 9.42 6.79
C PRO A 254 13.29 8.32 6.66
N ASP A 255 13.66 7.66 7.77
CA ASP A 255 14.62 6.56 7.79
C ASP A 255 14.03 5.19 7.37
N LYS A 256 12.71 5.11 7.20
CA LYS A 256 11.98 3.89 6.80
C LYS A 256 11.41 3.95 5.39
N LEU A 257 11.42 5.13 4.77
CA LEU A 257 10.92 5.32 3.41
C LEU A 257 11.77 4.53 2.41
N CYS A 258 11.16 3.55 1.76
CA CYS A 258 11.81 2.76 0.73
C CYS A 258 11.72 3.50 -0.60
N MET A 259 12.85 3.98 -1.13
CA MET A 259 12.90 4.58 -2.47
C MET A 259 12.69 3.53 -3.54
N LYS A 260 11.86 3.85 -4.53
CA LYS A 260 11.58 2.97 -5.67
C LYS A 260 12.84 2.74 -6.47
N ARG A 261 13.17 1.46 -6.65
CA ARG A 261 14.24 1.00 -7.51
C ARG A 261 13.72 0.06 -8.60
N ILE A 262 14.27 0.20 -9.79
CA ILE A 262 14.09 -0.75 -10.89
C ILE A 262 15.50 -1.07 -11.39
N SER A 263 15.84 -2.37 -11.43
CA SER A 263 17.20 -2.84 -11.74
C SER A 263 18.27 -2.16 -10.86
N GLY A 264 18.00 -2.05 -9.55
CA GLY A 264 18.91 -1.44 -8.57
C GLY A 264 19.04 0.09 -8.64
N GLN A 265 18.50 0.74 -9.66
CA GLN A 265 18.58 2.20 -9.84
C GLN A 265 17.37 2.90 -9.26
N SER A 266 17.59 4.02 -8.57
CA SER A 266 16.50 4.85 -8.04
C SER A 266 15.69 5.47 -9.19
N VAL A 267 14.37 5.29 -9.12
CA VAL A 267 13.42 5.78 -10.12
C VAL A 267 13.02 7.20 -9.78
N LYS A 268 13.07 8.09 -10.77
CA LYS A 268 12.58 9.48 -10.66
C LYS A 268 11.11 9.58 -10.99
N SER A 269 10.47 10.68 -10.59
CA SER A 269 9.03 10.89 -10.83
C SER A 269 8.67 10.86 -12.32
N ARG A 270 9.49 11.48 -13.19
CA ARG A 270 9.31 11.39 -14.65
C ARG A 270 9.52 9.99 -15.25
N GLU A 271 10.40 9.21 -14.64
CA GLU A 271 10.66 7.83 -15.08
C GLU A 271 9.49 6.94 -14.67
N LEU A 272 8.94 7.14 -13.47
CA LEU A 272 7.72 6.47 -13.01
C LEU A 272 6.55 6.71 -13.98
N PHE A 273 6.37 7.93 -14.48
CA PHE A 273 5.37 8.22 -15.53
C PHE A 273 5.58 7.35 -16.78
N SER A 274 6.83 7.23 -17.22
CA SER A 274 7.18 6.39 -18.38
C SER A 274 6.91 4.90 -18.11
N TYR A 275 7.24 4.42 -16.91
CA TYR A 275 6.96 3.04 -16.49
C TYR A 275 5.46 2.73 -16.44
N PHE A 276 4.62 3.65 -15.94
CA PHE A 276 3.16 3.50 -15.98
C PHE A 276 2.68 3.24 -17.42
N LYS A 277 3.16 4.03 -18.38
CA LYS A 277 2.79 3.87 -19.79
C LYS A 277 3.24 2.52 -20.34
N THR A 278 4.51 2.17 -20.15
CA THR A 278 5.08 0.91 -20.63
C THR A 278 4.36 -0.30 -20.05
N TYR A 279 4.14 -0.35 -18.74
CA TYR A 279 3.42 -1.45 -18.12
C TYR A 279 1.97 -1.51 -18.61
N MET A 280 1.29 -0.37 -18.76
CA MET A 280 -0.06 -0.35 -19.30
C MET A 280 -0.16 -0.92 -20.72
N THR A 281 0.81 -0.64 -21.59
CA THR A 281 0.89 -1.26 -22.92
C THR A 281 1.08 -2.76 -22.84
N ILE A 282 1.98 -3.23 -21.96
CA ILE A 282 2.27 -4.66 -21.78
C ILE A 282 1.04 -5.42 -21.24
N PHE A 283 0.37 -4.90 -20.21
CA PHE A 283 -0.79 -5.57 -19.61
C PHE A 283 -2.04 -5.57 -20.50
N ASN A 284 -2.14 -4.65 -21.46
CA ASN A 284 -3.19 -4.66 -22.48
C ASN A 284 -2.80 -5.44 -23.74
N SER A 285 -1.60 -6.03 -23.78
CA SER A 285 -1.18 -6.90 -24.88
C SER A 285 -1.60 -8.34 -24.62
N ASP A 286 -1.82 -9.11 -25.69
CA ASP A 286 -2.11 -10.55 -25.62
C ASP A 286 -0.88 -11.40 -25.23
N GLU A 287 0.27 -10.77 -24.94
CA GLU A 287 1.53 -11.46 -24.64
C GLU A 287 1.58 -12.04 -23.22
N ILE A 288 0.74 -11.55 -22.31
CA ILE A 288 0.63 -12.07 -20.94
C ILE A 288 -0.60 -12.98 -20.86
N PRO A 289 -0.46 -14.24 -20.42
CA PRO A 289 -1.60 -15.16 -20.30
C PRO A 289 -2.68 -14.57 -19.40
N THR A 290 -3.93 -14.72 -19.83
CA THR A 290 -5.11 -14.22 -19.12
C THR A 290 -5.12 -14.76 -17.69
N PRO A 291 -5.25 -13.91 -16.66
CA PRO A 291 -5.15 -14.36 -15.27
C PRO A 291 -6.16 -15.46 -14.95
N MET A 292 -5.69 -16.65 -14.60
CA MET A 292 -6.50 -17.64 -13.88
C MET A 292 -6.84 -17.03 -12.51
N VAL A 293 -8.14 -16.99 -12.23
CA VAL A 293 -8.82 -16.37 -11.08
C VAL A 293 -7.92 -16.30 -9.82
N LEU A 294 -7.28 -15.15 -9.61
CA LEU A 294 -6.48 -14.85 -8.43
C LEU A 294 -6.95 -13.51 -7.87
N LEU A 295 -7.55 -13.54 -6.67
CA LEU A 295 -8.02 -12.43 -5.84
C LEU A 295 -8.69 -11.25 -6.58
N GLN A 296 -9.97 -10.94 -6.27
CA GLN A 296 -10.64 -9.73 -6.77
C GLN A 296 -10.05 -8.43 -6.16
N VAL A 297 -8.79 -8.12 -6.43
CA VAL A 297 -8.18 -6.80 -6.17
C VAL A 297 -8.65 -5.88 -7.28
N THR A 298 -9.81 -5.26 -7.06
CA THR A 298 -10.38 -4.30 -8.02
C THR A 298 -9.85 -2.88 -7.81
N THR A 299 -9.02 -2.64 -6.78
CA THR A 299 -8.50 -1.31 -6.47
C THR A 299 -7.16 -1.31 -5.76
N ALA A 300 -6.24 -0.47 -6.23
CA ALA A 300 -5.07 -0.02 -5.49
C ALA A 300 -5.16 1.50 -5.22
N LEU A 301 -4.65 1.94 -4.08
CA LEU A 301 -4.58 3.34 -3.71
C LEU A 301 -3.13 3.71 -3.41
N VAL A 302 -2.65 4.80 -3.99
CA VAL A 302 -1.21 5.09 -4.07
C VAL A 302 -0.89 6.49 -3.54
N TYR A 303 0.15 6.57 -2.71
CA TYR A 303 0.86 7.80 -2.37
C TYR A 303 2.18 7.89 -3.10
N LEU A 304 2.51 9.10 -3.52
CA LEU A 304 3.85 9.48 -3.92
C LEU A 304 4.51 10.26 -2.78
N VAL A 305 5.64 9.76 -2.31
CA VAL A 305 6.53 10.45 -1.38
C VAL A 305 7.86 10.66 -2.10
N LEU A 306 8.36 11.89 -2.12
CA LEU A 306 9.48 12.34 -2.95
C LEU A 306 10.63 12.88 -2.10
#